data_AF-A0A9N9R209-F1
#
_entry.id   AF-A0A9N9R209-F1
#
_cell.length_a   1.000
_cell.length_b   1.000
_cell.length_c   1.000
_cell.angle_alpha   90.00
_cell.angle_beta   90.00
_cell.angle_gamma   90.00
#
_symmetry.space_group_name_H-M   'P 1'
#
loop_
_entity.id
_entity.type
_entity.pdbx_description
1 polymer ?
#
loop_
_entity_poly.entity_id
_entity_poly.type
_entity_poly.pdbx_seq_one_letter_code
_entity_poly.pdbx_strand_id
1 'polypeptide(L)'
;MKRKSSLIEVCCEVDNTTNSFEKKLKANFAKNYGQSVNMYKNTSWYRALMDAEKSCLKEDKIKKLHYKFDDDKEMVEEYNVDTQVLLRRAWKVKRKLGGEGQWSVEIGDPIPNDQSSIETVDIVESKDQPIVTRRNTRINLEWRIRNLPYPIETYSISANNNDKCITVRTTNKKYFKKLKVPELERLNIPLEQANISSTHQYQTLIIMYKKPTQLLEMEKDWYEELKKVKPIKDIPSDCKTQ
;
A
#
# COMPACT_ATOMS: atom_id res chain seq x y z
N MET A 1 11.22 21.77 -67.49
CA MET A 1 10.08 22.71 -67.47
C MET A 1 9.76 23.07 -66.03
N LYS A 2 9.97 24.33 -65.67
CA LYS A 2 9.74 24.88 -64.32
C LYS A 2 8.26 25.32 -64.22
N ARG A 3 7.54 24.94 -63.16
CA ARG A 3 6.32 25.64 -62.75
C ARG A 3 6.47 26.10 -61.31
N LYS A 4 6.36 27.42 -61.15
CA LYS A 4 6.39 28.21 -59.93
C LYS A 4 5.19 27.86 -59.05
N SER A 5 5.36 27.74 -57.74
CA SER A 5 4.29 28.01 -56.79
C SER A 5 4.54 29.39 -56.17
N SER A 6 3.51 30.22 -56.24
CA SER A 6 3.44 31.57 -55.70
C SER A 6 3.29 31.54 -54.17
N LEU A 7 4.11 32.34 -53.50
CA LEU A 7 3.86 32.84 -52.15
C LEU A 7 2.55 33.64 -52.13
N ILE A 8 1.65 33.29 -51.22
CA ILE A 8 0.62 34.20 -50.72
C ILE A 8 0.95 34.44 -49.26
N GLU A 9 1.42 35.65 -48.97
CA GLU A 9 1.31 36.28 -47.66
C GLU A 9 -0.19 36.37 -47.31
N VAL A 10 -0.58 35.74 -46.21
CA VAL A 10 -1.77 36.16 -45.46
C VAL A 10 -1.27 36.60 -44.09
N CYS A 11 -1.24 37.91 -43.91
CA CYS A 11 -1.20 38.54 -42.61
C CYS A 11 -2.44 38.07 -41.83
N CYS A 12 -2.23 37.30 -40.76
CA CYS A 12 -3.25 37.12 -39.74
C CYS A 12 -2.92 38.07 -38.59
N GLU A 13 -3.70 39.14 -38.53
CA GLU A 13 -3.79 40.02 -37.37
C GLU A 13 -4.24 39.21 -36.14
N VAL A 14 -3.78 39.69 -34.99
CA VAL A 14 -3.92 39.07 -33.67
C VAL A 14 -5.36 39.19 -33.18
N ASP A 15 -6.11 38.07 -33.18
CA ASP A 15 -7.37 37.96 -32.46
C ASP A 15 -7.15 37.26 -31.10
N ASN A 16 -7.14 38.10 -30.04
CA ASN A 16 -6.89 37.76 -28.64
C ASN A 16 -8.05 37.01 -27.93
N THR A 17 -8.91 36.28 -28.64
CA THR A 17 -10.17 35.75 -28.09
C THR A 17 -10.16 34.25 -27.77
N THR A 18 -9.16 33.49 -28.19
CA THR A 18 -9.06 32.02 -27.94
C THR A 18 -8.41 31.66 -26.60
N ASN A 19 -7.70 32.59 -25.97
CA ASN A 19 -6.91 32.34 -24.75
C ASN A 19 -7.78 32.15 -23.49
N SER A 20 -9.00 32.69 -23.48
CA SER A 20 -9.92 32.65 -22.32
C SER A 20 -10.62 31.30 -22.18
N PHE A 21 -11.02 30.68 -23.29
CA PHE A 21 -11.74 29.39 -23.28
C PHE A 21 -10.80 28.23 -22.94
N GLU A 22 -9.59 28.20 -23.49
CA GLU A 22 -8.58 27.20 -23.13
C GLU A 22 -8.10 27.35 -21.68
N LYS A 23 -7.92 28.58 -21.19
CA LYS A 23 -7.61 28.81 -19.76
C LYS A 23 -8.75 28.38 -18.86
N LYS A 24 -10.01 28.63 -19.23
CA LYS A 24 -11.19 28.14 -18.47
C LYS A 24 -11.27 26.62 -18.50
N LEU A 25 -11.03 25.97 -19.63
CA LEU A 25 -10.98 24.51 -19.72
C LEU A 25 -9.85 23.92 -18.87
N LYS A 26 -8.62 24.46 -18.96
CA LYS A 26 -7.49 24.03 -18.13
C LYS A 26 -7.71 24.30 -16.65
N ALA A 27 -8.33 25.43 -16.29
CA ALA A 27 -8.67 25.78 -14.91
C ALA A 27 -9.83 24.92 -14.38
N ASN A 28 -10.79 24.53 -15.22
CA ASN A 28 -11.89 23.64 -14.86
C ASN A 28 -11.39 22.19 -14.74
N PHE A 29 -10.49 21.73 -15.62
CA PHE A 29 -9.78 20.47 -15.47
C PHE A 29 -8.93 20.46 -14.19
N ALA A 30 -8.17 21.52 -13.92
CA ALA A 30 -7.38 21.64 -12.70
C ALA A 30 -8.24 21.75 -11.43
N LYS A 31 -9.41 22.40 -11.48
CA LYS A 31 -10.38 22.46 -10.37
C LYS A 31 -11.07 21.11 -10.13
N ASN A 32 -11.47 20.40 -11.18
CA ASN A 32 -12.07 19.07 -11.07
C ASN A 32 -11.04 18.02 -10.59
N TYR A 33 -9.77 18.15 -10.99
CA TYR A 33 -8.66 17.42 -10.37
C TYR A 33 -8.51 17.84 -8.89
N GLY A 34 -8.47 19.13 -8.56
CA GLY A 34 -8.34 19.60 -7.18
C GLY A 34 -9.45 19.15 -6.22
N GLN A 35 -10.67 18.94 -6.72
CA GLN A 35 -11.78 18.39 -5.93
C GLN A 35 -11.69 16.87 -5.71
N SER A 36 -11.08 16.11 -6.62
CA SER A 36 -10.85 14.67 -6.44
C SER A 36 -9.60 14.35 -5.61
N VAL A 37 -8.61 15.27 -5.59
CA VAL A 37 -7.26 15.13 -5.02
C VAL A 37 -7.22 14.93 -3.50
N ASN A 38 -8.33 15.02 -2.77
CA ASN A 38 -8.33 14.80 -1.32
C ASN A 38 -9.51 13.97 -0.80
N MET A 39 -10.21 13.23 -1.66
CA MET A 39 -11.35 12.42 -1.22
C MET A 39 -10.96 11.38 -0.15
N TYR A 40 -9.70 10.92 -0.16
CA TYR A 40 -9.16 10.02 0.86
C TYR A 40 -9.20 10.60 2.27
N LYS A 41 -9.12 11.93 2.45
CA LYS A 41 -9.19 12.57 3.78
C LYS A 41 -10.56 12.39 4.46
N ASN A 42 -11.60 12.09 3.68
CA ASN A 42 -12.95 11.80 4.18
C ASN A 42 -13.18 10.33 4.52
N THR A 43 -12.23 9.44 4.22
CA THR A 43 -12.36 8.03 4.54
C THR A 43 -12.34 7.83 6.05
N SER A 44 -13.11 6.85 6.54
CA SER A 44 -13.07 6.47 7.96
C SER A 44 -11.66 6.06 8.39
N TRP A 45 -10.90 5.45 7.49
CA TRP A 45 -9.51 5.09 7.69
C TRP A 45 -8.62 6.31 7.98
N TYR A 46 -8.63 7.32 7.11
CA TYR A 46 -7.78 8.49 7.28
C TYR A 46 -8.13 9.26 8.56
N ARG A 47 -9.42 9.37 8.89
CA ARG A 47 -9.88 9.99 10.14
C ARG A 47 -9.42 9.22 11.37
N ALA A 48 -9.62 7.90 11.40
CA ALA A 48 -9.14 7.06 12.49
C ALA A 48 -7.63 7.20 12.69
N LEU A 49 -6.86 7.28 11.60
CA LEU A 49 -5.43 7.54 11.69
C LEU A 49 -5.13 8.92 12.26
N MET A 50 -5.84 9.98 11.85
CA MET A 50 -5.66 11.33 12.39
C MET A 50 -5.99 11.43 13.88
N ASP A 51 -7.10 10.81 14.29
CA ASP A 51 -7.64 10.88 15.66
C ASP A 51 -6.82 10.03 16.65
N ALA A 52 -6.20 8.94 16.17
CA ALA A 52 -5.39 8.06 17.02
C ALA A 52 -4.24 8.78 17.74
N GLU A 53 -3.97 8.38 18.98
CA GLU A 53 -2.76 8.78 19.68
C GLU A 53 -1.55 8.16 18.99
N LYS A 54 -0.52 8.97 18.73
CA LYS A 54 0.68 8.56 17.99
C LYS A 54 1.92 8.79 18.82
N SER A 55 2.70 7.73 19.01
CA SER A 55 4.08 7.84 19.49
C SER A 55 5.04 7.44 18.39
N CYS A 56 6.26 7.99 18.44
CA CYS A 56 7.27 7.72 17.44
C CYS A 56 8.61 7.37 18.10
N LEU A 57 9.24 6.34 17.56
CA LEU A 57 10.63 5.97 17.81
C LEU A 57 11.39 6.06 16.48
N LYS A 58 12.60 6.60 16.51
CA LYS A 58 13.45 6.67 15.32
C LYS A 58 14.75 5.95 15.61
N GLU A 59 14.96 4.83 14.93
CA GLU A 59 16.17 4.02 15.01
C GLU A 59 16.84 4.03 13.63
N ASP A 60 18.02 4.64 13.53
CA ASP A 60 18.78 4.79 12.28
C ASP A 60 17.94 5.28 11.08
N LYS A 61 17.64 4.36 10.15
CA LYS A 61 16.90 4.59 8.90
C LYS A 61 15.44 4.16 8.97
N ILE A 62 14.97 3.72 10.14
CA ILE A 62 13.61 3.25 10.36
C ILE A 62 12.91 4.22 11.31
N LYS A 63 11.76 4.72 10.88
CA LYS A 63 10.82 5.45 11.72
C LYS A 63 9.70 4.51 12.11
N LYS A 64 9.63 4.15 13.39
CA LYS A 64 8.56 3.33 13.97
C LYS A 64 7.50 4.25 14.55
N LEU A 65 6.24 3.99 14.22
CA LEU A 65 5.10 4.68 14.80
C LEU A 65 4.19 3.66 15.46
N HIS A 66 3.80 3.96 16.69
CA HIS A 66 2.77 3.22 17.40
C HIS A 66 1.52 4.10 17.50
N TYR A 67 0.40 3.48 17.13
CA TYR A 67 -0.92 4.08 17.13
C TYR A 67 -1.76 3.39 18.18
N LYS A 68 -2.43 4.17 19.01
CA LYS A 68 -3.46 3.71 19.94
C LYS A 68 -4.78 4.35 19.53
N PHE A 69 -5.74 3.49 19.18
CA PHE A 69 -7.07 3.91 18.73
C PHE A 69 -8.04 3.92 19.91
N ASP A 70 -9.14 4.66 19.78
CA ASP A 70 -10.20 4.77 20.81
C ASP A 70 -10.89 3.43 21.10
N ASP A 71 -10.86 2.50 20.14
CA ASP A 71 -11.44 1.17 20.26
C ASP A 71 -10.47 0.14 20.88
N ASP A 72 -9.46 0.61 21.61
CA ASP A 72 -8.43 -0.19 22.28
C ASP A 72 -7.55 -1.03 21.34
N LYS A 73 -7.66 -0.83 20.02
CA LYS A 73 -6.74 -1.45 19.06
C LYS A 73 -5.42 -0.70 19.05
N GLU A 74 -4.37 -1.44 18.75
CA GLU A 74 -3.06 -0.86 18.50
C GLU A 74 -2.57 -1.24 17.11
N MET A 75 -1.84 -0.32 16.49
CA MET A 75 -1.13 -0.57 15.24
C MET A 75 0.29 -0.08 15.36
N VAL A 76 1.23 -0.81 14.77
CA VAL A 76 2.61 -0.37 14.60
C VAL A 76 2.92 -0.31 13.12
N GLU A 77 3.47 0.82 12.68
CA GLU A 77 3.99 1.00 11.33
C GLU A 77 5.48 1.30 11.37
N GLU A 78 6.21 0.74 10.41
CA GLU A 78 7.63 1.04 10.20
C GLU A 78 7.83 1.62 8.81
N TYR A 79 8.45 2.79 8.74
CA TYR A 79 8.78 3.47 7.51
C TYR A 79 10.28 3.54 7.32
N ASN A 80 10.74 3.33 6.09
CA ASN A 80 12.09 3.70 5.71
C ASN A 80 12.18 5.23 5.58
N VAL A 81 13.12 5.87 6.27
CA VAL A 81 13.27 7.33 6.28
C VAL A 81 13.73 7.88 4.92
N ASP A 82 14.60 7.15 4.22
CA ASP A 82 15.16 7.58 2.94
C ASP A 82 14.16 7.41 1.79
N THR A 83 13.38 6.33 1.81
CA THR A 83 12.45 5.99 0.73
C THR A 83 11.00 6.35 1.00
N GLN A 84 10.64 6.65 2.24
CA GLN A 84 9.28 6.97 2.71
C GLN A 84 8.29 5.81 2.51
N VAL A 85 8.80 4.61 2.23
CA VAL A 85 7.98 3.41 2.01
C VAL A 85 7.63 2.78 3.35
N LEU A 86 6.36 2.41 3.51
CA LEU A 86 5.88 1.56 4.60
C LEU A 86 6.45 0.14 4.45
N LEU A 87 7.34 -0.24 5.35
CA LEU A 87 8.00 -1.54 5.37
C LEU A 87 7.17 -2.59 6.11
N ARG A 88 6.61 -2.21 7.26
CA ARG A 88 5.80 -3.09 8.10
C ARG A 88 4.56 -2.38 8.62
N ARG A 89 3.44 -3.10 8.67
CA ARG A 89 2.23 -2.70 9.41
C ARG A 89 1.72 -3.92 10.17
N ALA A 90 1.60 -3.81 11.49
CA ALA A 90 1.09 -4.87 12.34
C ALA A 90 0.00 -4.34 13.27
N TRP A 91 -0.96 -5.19 13.61
CA TRP A 91 -2.12 -4.88 14.45
C TRP A 91 -2.15 -5.75 15.69
N LYS A 92 -2.45 -5.15 16.85
CA LYS A 92 -2.81 -5.85 18.10
C LYS A 92 -4.30 -5.59 18.36
N VAL A 93 -5.11 -6.65 18.35
CA VAL A 93 -6.55 -6.57 18.62
C VAL A 93 -6.85 -7.37 19.89
N LYS A 94 -7.40 -6.71 20.93
CA LYS A 94 -7.78 -7.38 22.19
C LYS A 94 -8.76 -8.52 21.92
N ARG A 95 -8.61 -9.65 22.63
CA ARG A 95 -9.52 -10.79 22.51
C ARG A 95 -10.82 -10.50 23.26
N LYS A 96 -11.95 -11.03 22.76
CA LYS A 96 -13.29 -10.86 23.38
C LYS A 96 -13.39 -11.33 24.84
N LEU A 97 -12.47 -12.21 25.27
CA LEU A 97 -12.43 -12.82 26.60
C LEU A 97 -11.37 -12.17 27.53
N GLY A 98 -11.03 -10.90 27.32
CA GLY A 98 -10.23 -10.12 28.28
C GLY A 98 -8.72 -10.42 28.29
N GLY A 99 -8.20 -11.17 27.31
CA GLY A 99 -6.76 -11.41 27.15
C GLY A 99 -6.07 -10.43 26.21
N GLU A 100 -4.76 -10.26 26.39
CA GLU A 100 -3.94 -9.48 25.45
C GLU A 100 -4.04 -10.04 24.02
N GLY A 101 -4.25 -9.14 23.07
CA GLY A 101 -4.26 -9.46 21.66
C GLY A 101 -2.89 -9.92 21.16
N GLN A 102 -2.86 -10.86 20.22
CA GLN A 102 -1.61 -11.17 19.52
C GLN A 102 -1.40 -10.21 18.35
N TRP A 103 -0.13 -9.91 18.07
CA TRP A 103 0.25 -9.11 16.92
C TRP A 103 0.00 -9.90 15.63
N SER A 104 -0.65 -9.25 14.67
CA SER A 104 -0.90 -9.79 13.34
C SER A 104 -0.28 -8.86 12.29
N VAL A 105 0.59 -9.39 11.45
CA VAL A 105 1.28 -8.61 10.42
C VAL A 105 0.40 -8.50 9.17
N GLU A 106 0.07 -7.26 8.77
CA GLU A 106 -0.65 -6.96 7.54
C GLU A 106 0.31 -6.79 6.35
N ILE A 107 1.42 -6.08 6.58
CA ILE A 107 2.45 -5.76 5.58
C ILE A 107 3.81 -6.03 6.21
N GLY A 108 4.75 -6.56 5.43
CA GLY A 108 6.11 -6.86 5.86
C GLY A 108 6.31 -8.35 6.14
N ASP A 109 7.49 -8.67 6.65
CA ASP A 109 7.84 -10.03 7.04
C ASP A 109 7.13 -10.39 8.36
N PRO A 110 6.71 -11.65 8.55
CA PRO A 110 6.06 -12.08 9.78
C PRO A 110 7.01 -11.89 10.96
N ILE A 111 6.45 -11.49 12.11
CA ILE A 111 7.21 -11.41 13.35
C ILE A 111 7.60 -12.86 13.72
N PRO A 112 8.89 -13.17 13.92
CA PRO A 112 9.29 -14.46 14.44
C PRO A 112 8.56 -14.69 15.76
N ASN A 113 7.79 -15.77 15.85
CA ASN A 113 7.22 -16.17 17.12
C ASN A 113 8.36 -16.75 17.96
N ASP A 114 8.94 -15.95 18.85
CA ASP A 114 9.84 -16.46 19.91
C ASP A 114 9.08 -17.35 20.93
N GLN A 115 7.75 -17.44 20.79
CA GLN A 115 6.87 -18.32 21.57
C GLN A 115 6.60 -19.66 20.86
N SER A 116 7.61 -20.28 20.26
CA SER A 116 7.61 -21.74 20.27
C SER A 116 7.92 -22.16 21.71
N SER A 117 6.90 -22.23 22.55
CA SER A 117 6.99 -22.99 23.79
C SER A 117 7.59 -24.34 23.43
N ILE A 118 8.78 -24.60 23.99
CA ILE A 118 9.60 -25.80 23.78
C ILE A 118 8.82 -27.09 24.15
N GLU A 119 7.60 -26.95 24.68
CA GLU A 119 6.74 -28.03 25.17
C GLU A 119 5.63 -28.48 24.21
N THR A 120 5.56 -28.02 22.95
CA THR A 120 4.52 -28.49 22.01
C THR A 120 5.12 -28.83 20.65
N VAL A 121 5.83 -29.96 20.59
CA VAL A 121 6.10 -30.66 19.34
C VAL A 121 4.87 -31.53 19.05
N ASP A 122 3.91 -31.03 18.28
CA ASP A 122 2.79 -31.88 17.83
C ASP A 122 2.12 -31.34 16.56
N ILE A 123 2.74 -31.59 15.40
CA ILE A 123 2.28 -31.18 14.04
C ILE A 123 2.72 -29.75 13.68
N VAL A 124 3.61 -29.67 12.68
CA VAL A 124 4.07 -28.43 12.06
C VAL A 124 3.67 -28.44 10.59
N GLU A 125 3.32 -27.28 10.06
CA GLU A 125 3.01 -27.14 8.64
C GLU A 125 4.20 -27.54 7.75
N SER A 126 3.91 -28.17 6.61
CA SER A 126 4.96 -28.58 5.67
C SER A 126 5.77 -27.39 5.18
N LYS A 127 7.09 -27.55 5.07
CA LYS A 127 7.99 -26.53 4.49
C LYS A 127 7.64 -26.21 3.04
N ASP A 128 6.98 -27.12 2.34
CA ASP A 128 6.59 -26.99 0.94
C ASP A 128 5.22 -26.33 0.76
N GLN A 129 4.54 -25.93 1.84
CA GLN A 129 3.26 -25.25 1.71
C GLN A 129 3.43 -23.85 1.07
N PRO A 130 2.48 -23.37 0.26
CA PRO A 130 2.56 -22.02 -0.29
C PRO A 130 2.47 -20.93 0.77
N ILE A 131 3.52 -20.11 0.89
CA ILE A 131 3.59 -19.00 1.86
C ILE A 131 3.46 -17.68 1.12
N VAL A 132 2.48 -16.87 1.53
CA VAL A 132 2.26 -15.52 0.99
C VAL A 132 2.95 -14.51 1.88
N THR A 133 3.76 -13.64 1.28
CA THR A 133 4.35 -12.46 1.93
C THR A 133 3.93 -11.22 1.18
N ARG A 134 3.84 -10.10 1.90
CA ARG A 134 3.36 -8.84 1.37
C ARG A 134 4.37 -7.73 1.59
N ARG A 135 4.68 -6.98 0.55
CA ARG A 135 5.63 -5.87 0.60
C ARG A 135 5.08 -4.68 -0.17
N ASN A 136 5.53 -3.50 0.22
CA ASN A 136 5.28 -2.29 -0.53
C ASN A 136 6.57 -1.79 -1.15
N THR A 137 6.43 -1.20 -2.32
CA THR A 137 7.46 -0.37 -2.94
C THR A 137 6.92 1.05 -3.05
N ARG A 138 7.72 1.97 -3.62
CA ARG A 138 7.26 3.33 -3.89
C ARG A 138 6.06 3.38 -4.84
N ILE A 139 5.99 2.48 -5.81
CA ILE A 139 5.00 2.54 -6.92
C ILE A 139 4.06 1.34 -6.99
N ASN A 140 4.38 0.23 -6.34
CA ASN A 140 3.63 -1.02 -6.41
C ASN A 140 3.33 -1.58 -5.01
N LEU A 141 2.19 -2.25 -4.90
CA LEU A 141 1.93 -3.25 -3.86
C LEU A 141 2.40 -4.61 -4.40
N GLU A 142 3.09 -5.39 -3.59
CA GLU A 142 3.70 -6.65 -4.02
C GLU A 142 3.27 -7.81 -3.10
N TRP A 143 2.90 -8.93 -3.72
CA TRP A 143 2.72 -10.21 -3.07
C TRP A 143 3.70 -11.21 -3.65
N ARG A 144 4.40 -11.93 -2.78
CA ARG A 144 5.22 -13.07 -3.18
C ARG A 144 4.64 -14.33 -2.58
N ILE A 145 4.32 -15.29 -3.44
CA ILE A 145 3.83 -16.60 -3.04
C ILE A 145 4.92 -17.62 -3.36
N ARG A 146 5.62 -18.09 -2.33
CA ARG A 146 6.66 -19.11 -2.46
C ARG A 146 6.05 -20.51 -2.54
N ASN A 147 6.88 -21.50 -2.89
CA ASN A 147 6.51 -22.92 -2.99
C ASN A 147 5.37 -23.17 -3.99
N LEU A 148 5.45 -22.48 -5.11
CA LEU A 148 4.54 -22.60 -6.24
C LEU A 148 5.32 -23.18 -7.43
N PRO A 149 5.27 -24.51 -7.68
CA PRO A 149 6.19 -25.18 -8.58
C PRO A 149 5.79 -25.11 -10.07
N TYR A 150 4.55 -24.73 -10.36
CA TYR A 150 4.04 -24.67 -11.74
C TYR A 150 4.61 -23.45 -12.47
N PRO A 151 4.71 -23.50 -13.81
CA PRO A 151 5.16 -22.35 -14.59
C PRO A 151 4.08 -21.26 -14.68
N ILE A 152 4.46 -20.04 -15.10
CA ILE A 152 3.60 -18.84 -15.04
C ILE A 152 2.26 -19.02 -15.76
N GLU A 153 2.24 -19.70 -16.90
CA GLU A 153 1.07 -19.97 -17.73
C GLU A 153 0.01 -20.83 -17.04
N THR A 154 0.37 -21.55 -15.97
CA THR A 154 -0.58 -22.33 -15.17
C THR A 154 -1.42 -21.43 -14.27
N TYR A 155 -0.95 -20.22 -13.96
CA TYR A 155 -1.62 -19.29 -13.05
C TYR A 155 -2.55 -18.33 -13.80
N SER A 156 -3.74 -18.15 -13.24
CA SER A 156 -4.68 -17.11 -13.62
C SER A 156 -4.81 -16.13 -12.46
N ILE A 157 -4.50 -14.86 -12.73
CA ILE A 157 -4.52 -13.78 -11.73
C ILE A 157 -5.52 -12.73 -12.18
N SER A 158 -6.59 -12.57 -11.41
CA SER A 158 -7.71 -11.69 -11.76
C SER A 158 -8.08 -10.73 -10.64
N ALA A 159 -8.32 -9.47 -10.97
CA ALA A 159 -8.97 -8.49 -10.10
C ALA A 159 -10.42 -8.90 -9.84
N ASN A 160 -10.84 -8.96 -8.58
CA ASN A 160 -12.21 -9.26 -8.17
C ASN A 160 -12.73 -8.13 -7.27
N ASN A 161 -13.59 -7.29 -7.83
CA ASN A 161 -14.17 -6.15 -7.13
C ASN A 161 -15.29 -6.54 -6.14
N ASN A 162 -15.99 -7.66 -6.37
CA ASN A 162 -17.03 -8.13 -5.46
C ASN A 162 -16.44 -8.49 -4.10
N ASP A 163 -15.31 -9.19 -4.11
CA ASP A 163 -14.57 -9.59 -2.92
C ASP A 163 -13.46 -8.58 -2.51
N LYS A 164 -13.29 -7.49 -3.27
CA LYS A 164 -12.20 -6.50 -3.13
C LYS A 164 -10.81 -7.14 -2.99
N CYS A 165 -10.51 -8.12 -3.83
CA CYS A 165 -9.28 -8.91 -3.74
C CYS A 165 -8.71 -9.25 -5.12
N ILE A 166 -7.42 -9.58 -5.15
CA ILE A 166 -6.79 -10.23 -6.31
C ILE A 166 -6.93 -11.73 -6.12
N THR A 167 -7.55 -12.42 -7.08
CA THR A 167 -7.72 -13.88 -7.03
C THR A 167 -6.63 -14.55 -7.85
N VAL A 168 -5.92 -15.49 -7.24
CA VAL A 168 -4.92 -16.36 -7.88
C VAL A 168 -5.48 -17.76 -7.96
N ARG A 169 -5.52 -18.37 -9.14
CA ARG A 169 -5.95 -19.76 -9.36
C ARG A 169 -4.99 -20.47 -10.29
N THR A 170 -4.97 -21.80 -10.22
CA THR A 170 -4.28 -22.61 -11.23
C THR A 170 -5.28 -23.32 -12.15
N THR A 171 -4.90 -23.57 -13.39
CA THR A 171 -5.72 -24.31 -14.38
C THR A 171 -6.01 -25.75 -13.91
N ASN A 172 -5.06 -26.38 -13.24
CA ASN A 172 -5.20 -27.70 -12.64
C ASN A 172 -6.00 -27.72 -11.31
N LYS A 173 -6.52 -26.57 -10.85
CA LYS A 173 -7.30 -26.39 -9.62
C LYS A 173 -6.58 -26.80 -8.32
N LYS A 174 -5.25 -26.95 -8.35
CA LYS A 174 -4.44 -27.30 -7.17
C LYS A 174 -4.19 -26.12 -6.24
N TYR A 175 -4.34 -24.88 -6.72
CA TYR A 175 -4.13 -23.70 -5.91
C TYR A 175 -5.20 -22.66 -6.15
N PHE A 176 -5.69 -22.07 -5.06
CA PHE A 176 -6.62 -20.96 -5.04
C PHE A 176 -6.28 -20.04 -3.86
N LYS A 177 -6.12 -18.74 -4.10
CA LYS A 177 -5.90 -17.75 -3.05
C LYS A 177 -6.57 -16.42 -3.39
N LYS A 178 -7.23 -15.84 -2.39
CA LYS A 178 -7.71 -14.44 -2.43
C LYS A 178 -6.70 -13.57 -1.69
N LEU A 179 -6.08 -12.64 -2.39
CA LEU A 179 -5.15 -11.66 -1.85
C LEU A 179 -5.91 -10.36 -1.58
N LYS A 180 -6.13 -10.04 -0.30
CA LYS A 180 -6.79 -8.80 0.09
C LYS A 180 -5.93 -7.60 -0.30
N VAL A 181 -6.58 -6.49 -0.67
CA VAL A 181 -5.91 -5.22 -0.97
C VAL A 181 -6.51 -4.11 -0.08
N PRO A 182 -6.17 -4.10 1.22
CA PRO A 182 -6.80 -3.22 2.21
C PRO A 182 -6.68 -1.73 1.88
N GLU A 183 -5.62 -1.30 1.21
CA GLU A 183 -5.38 0.10 0.85
C GLU A 183 -6.44 0.61 -0.12
N LEU A 184 -6.77 -0.18 -1.15
CA LEU A 184 -7.82 0.21 -2.09
C LEU A 184 -9.19 0.13 -1.43
N GLU A 185 -9.43 -0.85 -0.56
CA GLU A 185 -10.66 -0.93 0.22
C GLU A 185 -10.85 0.28 1.15
N ARG A 186 -9.80 0.68 1.88
CA ARG A 186 -9.81 1.86 2.77
C ARG A 186 -10.10 3.15 2.02
N LEU A 187 -9.63 3.24 0.78
CA LEU A 187 -9.82 4.40 -0.09
C LEU A 187 -11.08 4.31 -0.96
N ASN A 188 -11.85 3.20 -0.88
CA ASN A 188 -12.98 2.90 -1.77
C ASN A 188 -12.62 2.97 -3.27
N ILE A 189 -11.42 2.54 -3.63
CA ILE A 189 -10.94 2.49 -5.01
C ILE A 189 -11.20 1.08 -5.56
N PRO A 190 -11.81 0.92 -6.74
CA PRO A 190 -11.96 -0.38 -7.37
C PRO A 190 -10.61 -0.93 -7.86
N LEU A 191 -10.47 -2.26 -7.83
CA LEU A 191 -9.36 -2.98 -8.43
C LEU A 191 -9.47 -2.97 -9.95
N GLU A 192 -8.36 -2.64 -10.62
CA GLU A 192 -8.26 -2.66 -12.07
C GLU A 192 -7.31 -3.75 -12.53
N GLN A 193 -7.77 -4.60 -13.45
CA GLN A 193 -6.95 -5.69 -14.01
C GLN A 193 -5.68 -5.17 -14.69
N ALA A 194 -5.75 -4.00 -15.34
CA ALA A 194 -4.64 -3.40 -16.06
C ALA A 194 -3.45 -3.01 -15.15
N ASN A 195 -3.69 -2.82 -13.85
CA ASN A 195 -2.64 -2.51 -12.87
C ASN A 195 -1.95 -3.76 -12.31
N ILE A 196 -2.45 -4.96 -12.63
CA ILE A 196 -1.86 -6.23 -12.18
C ILE A 196 -0.80 -6.66 -13.19
N SER A 197 0.39 -6.98 -12.68
CA SER A 197 1.44 -7.67 -13.42
C SER A 197 1.98 -8.82 -12.57
N SER A 198 2.52 -9.84 -13.21
CA SER A 198 3.03 -11.02 -12.52
C SER A 198 4.21 -11.65 -13.22
N THR A 199 5.13 -12.17 -12.43
CA THR A 199 6.26 -12.97 -12.89
C THR A 199 6.40 -14.22 -12.01
N HIS A 200 7.03 -15.26 -12.54
CA HIS A 200 7.31 -16.47 -11.77
C HIS A 200 8.77 -16.85 -11.96
N GLN A 201 9.48 -17.02 -10.84
CA GLN A 201 10.88 -17.41 -10.83
C GLN A 201 11.20 -18.12 -9.53
N TYR A 202 12.07 -19.14 -9.56
CA TYR A 202 12.52 -19.88 -8.37
C TYR A 202 11.35 -20.35 -7.48
N GLN A 203 10.34 -20.98 -8.09
CA GLN A 203 9.13 -21.48 -7.41
C GLN A 203 8.36 -20.40 -6.64
N THR A 204 8.51 -19.13 -7.04
CA THR A 204 7.88 -17.98 -6.41
C THR A 204 7.10 -17.20 -7.45
N LEU A 205 5.79 -17.08 -7.22
CA LEU A 205 4.93 -16.20 -7.99
C LEU A 205 4.99 -14.80 -7.36
N ILE A 206 5.47 -13.82 -8.12
CA ILE A 206 5.53 -12.41 -7.72
C ILE A 206 4.39 -11.70 -8.44
N ILE A 207 3.49 -11.09 -7.67
CA ILE A 207 2.35 -10.34 -8.17
C ILE A 207 2.53 -8.90 -7.74
N MET A 208 2.54 -7.98 -8.70
CA MET A 208 2.64 -6.55 -8.47
C MET A 208 1.32 -5.88 -8.89
N TYR A 209 0.83 -4.99 -8.04
CA TYR A 209 -0.27 -4.09 -8.36
C TYR A 209 0.26 -2.66 -8.38
N LYS A 210 0.19 -1.99 -9.54
CA LYS A 210 0.57 -0.59 -9.69
C LYS A 210 -0.35 0.29 -8.87
N LYS A 211 0.23 1.09 -7.96
CA LYS A 211 -0.55 1.99 -7.09
C LYS A 211 -1.26 3.05 -7.94
N PRO A 212 -2.59 3.23 -7.76
CA PRO A 212 -3.30 4.35 -8.37
C PRO A 212 -2.80 5.68 -7.80
N THR A 213 -2.91 6.75 -8.58
CA THR A 213 -2.44 8.09 -8.18
C THR A 213 -3.01 8.53 -6.83
N GLN A 214 -4.29 8.25 -6.58
CA GLN A 214 -4.95 8.58 -5.32
C GLN A 214 -4.29 7.92 -4.09
N LEU A 215 -3.80 6.68 -4.24
CA LEU A 215 -3.08 5.99 -3.16
C LEU A 215 -1.69 6.60 -2.95
N LEU A 216 -0.99 6.95 -4.03
CA LEU A 216 0.33 7.58 -3.96
C LEU A 216 0.26 8.96 -3.29
N GLU A 217 -0.75 9.76 -3.64
CA GLU A 217 -0.99 11.08 -3.04
C GLU A 217 -1.32 10.95 -1.55
N MET A 218 -2.20 10.01 -1.18
CA MET A 218 -2.54 9.74 0.21
C MET A 218 -1.32 9.30 1.03
N GLU A 219 -0.50 8.36 0.52
CA GLU A 219 0.73 7.92 1.20
C GLU A 219 1.71 9.08 1.41
N LYS A 220 1.89 9.93 0.40
CA LYS A 220 2.75 11.11 0.48
C LYS A 220 2.26 12.11 1.52
N ASP A 221 0.99 12.51 1.45
CA ASP A 221 0.37 13.42 2.42
C ASP A 221 0.46 12.87 3.83
N TRP A 222 0.16 11.58 3.99
CA TRP A 222 0.22 10.92 5.28
C TRP A 222 1.63 10.95 5.85
N TYR A 223 2.66 10.67 5.04
CA TYR A 223 4.03 10.73 5.50
C TYR A 223 4.43 12.14 5.97
N GLU A 224 3.94 13.20 5.32
CA GLU A 224 4.14 14.58 5.79
C GLU A 224 3.47 14.85 7.15
N GLU A 225 2.28 14.29 7.40
CA GLU A 225 1.66 14.33 8.74
C GLU A 225 2.52 13.58 9.77
N LEU A 226 3.06 12.41 9.41
CA LEU A 226 3.91 11.64 10.32
C LEU A 226 5.18 12.39 10.71
N LYS A 227 5.76 13.22 9.83
CA LYS A 227 6.94 14.05 10.16
C LYS A 227 6.68 15.02 11.33
N LYS A 228 5.43 15.42 11.55
CA LYS A 228 5.06 16.31 12.66
C LYS A 228 5.13 15.61 14.03
N VAL A 229 5.01 14.28 14.04
CA VAL A 229 5.14 13.48 15.27
C VAL A 229 6.62 13.42 15.67
N LYS A 230 6.93 14.05 16.81
CA LYS A 230 8.28 14.08 17.38
C LYS A 230 8.64 12.71 17.97
N PRO A 231 9.88 12.23 17.79
CA PRO A 231 10.35 11.03 18.47
C PRO A 231 10.35 11.21 19.99
N ILE A 232 9.95 10.17 20.73
CA ILE A 232 10.19 10.09 22.16
C ILE A 232 11.71 10.01 22.34
N LYS A 233 12.29 10.97 23.06
CA LYS A 233 13.71 10.92 23.43
C LYS A 233 13.88 9.80 24.46
N ASP A 234 14.92 9.00 24.31
CA ASP A 234 15.26 7.85 25.15
C ASP A 234 14.93 8.13 26.63
N ILE A 235 14.05 7.30 27.18
CA ILE A 235 13.89 7.21 28.64
C ILE A 235 15.25 6.70 29.15
N PRO A 236 15.94 7.42 30.05
CA PRO A 236 17.15 6.90 30.67
C PRO A 236 16.80 5.55 31.29
N SER A 237 17.52 4.51 30.88
CA SER A 237 17.39 3.16 31.41
C SER A 237 17.90 3.13 32.86
N ASP A 238 17.10 3.62 33.80
CA ASP A 238 17.28 3.33 35.22
C ASP A 238 16.71 1.93 35.53
N CYS A 239 17.24 0.92 34.85
CA CYS A 239 17.13 -0.46 35.32
C CYS A 239 18.16 -0.63 36.44
N LYS A 240 17.76 -0.30 37.68
CA LYS A 240 18.45 -0.79 38.86
C LYS A 240 18.15 -2.29 38.97
N THR A 241 19.10 -3.12 38.57
CA THR A 241 19.18 -4.50 39.01
C THR A 241 19.31 -4.49 40.54
N GLN A 242 18.35 -5.11 41.21
CA GLN A 242 18.39 -5.40 42.63
C GLN A 242 18.85 -6.85 42.83
#